data_AF-A0A821CCD1-F1
#
_entry.id   AF-A0A821CCD1-F1
#
_cell.length_a   1.000
_cell.length_b   1.000
_cell.length_c   1.000
_cell.angle_alpha   90.00
_cell.angle_beta   90.00
_cell.angle_gamma   90.00
#
_symmetry.space_group_name_H-M   'P 1'
#
loop_
_entity.id
_entity.type
_entity.pdbx_description
1 polymer ?
#
loop_
_entity_poly.entity_id
_entity_poly.type
_entity_poly.pdbx_seq_one_letter_code
_entity_poly.pdbx_strand_id
1 'polypeptide(L)'
;MTTNAPKSPLPQFVCQVCGGFLQQDSSLDTIDEQMIKPIASSATICDESYNELQQGGSDGTIVIRKTLGRKRLSQSSLDSTNGFAFVAHDLNKDIEQKSMREYRNDINIHERLYDFLSEQYTFDHPLCQECTDTLLDKLDVDLQMATHELTSYKKLLEQLNLSANGQQENYEKLKQELIELDKEEERIKNELLKLEQENERLQNESEQLTKEEQSLEQEEIRYLRDYNEQKRLLFEAEDEQKSIDNQTKHARAQYEKLSKTNAFNAAFHIWHQEHFGTINGFRLGRLPSINVEWSEINAALGQAALLLNALAKRVDLQFAKYKIIPLGSHSYIEDLNESKNGKFVQLPLYTGRRRLTWDTPFDKALIAFLDCVNQFKLAIESKNQRFCLPYKMNEKQKGVITDSNGHQFHV
;
A
#
# COMPACT_ATOMS: atom_id res chain seq x y z
N MET A 1 7.80 -133.18 47.93
CA MET A 1 6.58 -132.64 47.30
C MET A 1 6.92 -131.22 46.90
N THR A 2 7.43 -131.03 45.67
CA THR A 2 6.66 -130.46 44.53
C THR A 2 6.04 -129.12 44.95
N THR A 3 6.43 -127.99 44.37
CA THR A 3 6.08 -127.62 42.99
C THR A 3 7.00 -126.57 42.37
N ASN A 4 7.44 -126.84 41.13
CA ASN A 4 7.86 -125.83 40.15
C ASN A 4 6.69 -124.90 39.78
N ALA A 5 6.96 -123.60 39.64
CA ALA A 5 6.14 -122.61 38.92
C ALA A 5 7.05 -121.38 38.55
N PRO A 6 6.73 -120.58 37.52
CA PRO A 6 7.62 -120.32 36.38
C PRO A 6 8.39 -118.98 36.44
N LYS A 7 9.57 -118.94 35.79
CA LYS A 7 10.26 -117.68 35.42
C LYS A 7 9.51 -117.01 34.28
N SER A 8 8.95 -115.83 34.50
CA SER A 8 8.48 -114.91 33.44
C SER A 8 9.66 -114.10 32.86
N PRO A 9 9.61 -113.71 31.57
CA PRO A 9 10.75 -113.11 30.87
C PRO A 9 10.96 -111.66 31.31
N LEU A 10 12.20 -111.28 31.62
CA LEU A 10 12.58 -109.86 31.76
C LEU A 10 12.50 -109.19 30.38
N PRO A 11 11.96 -107.96 30.28
CA PRO A 11 11.92 -107.22 29.02
C PRO A 11 13.34 -106.93 28.52
N GLN A 12 13.63 -107.26 27.26
CA GLN A 12 14.89 -106.88 26.61
C GLN A 12 14.81 -105.41 26.18
N PHE A 13 15.61 -104.56 26.82
CA PHE A 13 15.69 -103.13 26.50
C PHE A 13 16.56 -102.92 25.26
N VAL A 14 16.23 -101.91 24.44
CA VAL A 14 16.93 -101.60 23.18
C VAL A 14 17.35 -100.13 23.21
N CYS A 15 18.58 -99.85 22.79
CA CYS A 15 19.07 -98.49 22.66
C CYS A 15 18.23 -97.74 21.62
N GLN A 16 17.61 -96.63 22.00
CA GLN A 16 16.71 -95.92 21.08
C GLN A 16 17.43 -95.11 20.00
N VAL A 17 18.74 -94.90 20.13
CA VAL A 17 19.55 -94.17 19.13
C VAL A 17 20.17 -95.10 18.09
N CYS A 18 20.74 -96.24 18.51
CA CYS A 18 21.42 -97.16 17.59
C CYS A 18 20.70 -98.52 17.38
N GLY A 19 19.61 -98.78 18.12
CA GLY A 19 18.82 -100.01 17.99
C GLY A 19 19.47 -101.27 18.58
N GLY A 20 20.59 -101.15 19.29
CA GLY A 20 21.30 -102.29 19.90
C GLY A 20 20.64 -102.81 21.17
N PHE A 21 20.67 -104.13 21.39
CA PHE A 21 20.15 -104.75 22.63
C PHE A 21 20.99 -104.34 23.84
N LEU A 22 20.32 -103.86 24.89
CA LEU A 22 20.94 -103.46 26.14
C LEU A 22 20.97 -104.66 27.09
N GLN A 23 22.17 -105.05 27.52
CA GLN A 23 22.32 -105.98 28.63
C GLN A 23 22.16 -105.20 29.93
N GLN A 24 21.15 -105.54 30.73
CA GLN A 24 21.00 -104.97 32.07
C GLN A 24 22.12 -105.52 32.95
N ASP A 25 22.89 -104.61 33.55
CA ASP A 25 23.90 -105.00 34.52
C ASP A 25 23.23 -105.40 35.84
N SER A 26 23.77 -106.43 36.49
CA SER A 26 23.17 -107.13 37.64
C SER A 26 22.99 -106.29 38.92
N SER A 27 23.35 -105.01 38.89
CA SER A 27 23.22 -104.05 39.98
C SER A 27 21.88 -103.32 40.03
N LEU A 28 21.07 -103.36 38.96
CA LEU A 28 19.76 -102.68 38.88
C LEU A 28 18.65 -103.39 39.67
N ASP A 29 18.83 -104.65 40.06
CA ASP A 29 17.85 -105.41 40.88
C ASP A 29 17.83 -104.98 42.36
N THR A 30 18.64 -104.00 42.77
CA THR A 30 18.86 -103.59 44.17
C THR A 30 18.68 -102.10 44.44
N ILE A 31 17.89 -101.40 43.62
CA ILE A 31 17.64 -99.96 43.83
C ILE A 31 16.53 -99.79 44.88
N ASP A 32 16.90 -99.24 46.03
CA ASP A 32 15.98 -99.01 47.16
C ASP A 32 15.29 -97.63 47.08
N GLU A 33 14.04 -97.55 47.54
CA GLU A 33 13.09 -96.42 47.36
C GLU A 33 13.59 -95.06 47.93
N GLN A 34 14.65 -95.09 48.75
CA GLN A 34 15.25 -93.91 49.38
C GLN A 34 16.26 -93.17 48.47
N MET A 35 16.82 -93.83 47.45
CA MET A 35 17.78 -93.21 46.52
C MET A 35 17.10 -92.27 45.50
N ILE A 36 15.79 -92.39 45.29
CA ILE A 36 15.07 -91.70 44.19
C ILE A 36 14.44 -90.36 44.64
N LYS A 37 14.21 -90.17 45.95
CA LYS A 37 13.61 -88.93 46.50
C LYS A 37 14.34 -87.62 46.18
N PRO A 38 15.70 -87.55 46.10
CA PRO A 38 16.38 -86.27 45.91
C PRO A 38 16.27 -85.69 44.48
N ILE A 39 16.05 -86.55 43.47
CA ILE A 39 16.08 -86.16 42.05
C ILE A 39 14.82 -85.37 41.66
N ALA A 40 13.68 -85.63 42.31
CA ALA A 40 12.44 -84.90 42.07
C ALA A 40 12.41 -83.49 42.70
N SER A 41 13.31 -83.21 43.66
CA SER A 41 13.30 -81.95 44.43
C SER A 41 14.11 -80.80 43.83
N SER A 42 14.97 -81.03 42.83
CA SER A 42 15.89 -80.02 42.26
C SER A 42 15.29 -79.13 41.16
N ALA A 43 14.02 -79.32 40.77
CA ALA A 43 13.43 -78.66 39.60
C ALA A 43 12.60 -77.40 39.91
N THR A 44 13.09 -76.46 40.73
CA THR A 44 12.47 -75.11 40.82
C THR A 44 13.51 -74.01 41.00
N ILE A 45 13.83 -73.28 39.91
CA ILE A 45 14.61 -72.04 39.93
C ILE A 45 13.67 -70.86 39.57
N CYS A 46 13.88 -69.76 40.31
CA CYS A 46 13.21 -68.48 40.26
C CYS A 46 13.40 -67.74 38.94
N ASP A 47 12.46 -66.86 38.57
CA ASP A 47 12.69 -65.84 37.55
C ASP A 47 12.00 -64.52 37.93
N GLU A 48 12.80 -63.52 38.30
CA GLU A 48 12.42 -62.10 38.40
C GLU A 48 12.91 -61.41 37.13
N SER A 49 12.03 -60.69 36.43
CA SER A 49 12.40 -59.86 35.28
C SER A 49 12.00 -58.40 35.49
N TYR A 50 13.00 -57.54 35.48
CA TYR A 50 12.91 -56.11 35.17
C TYR A 50 12.63 -55.92 33.67
N ASN A 51 12.00 -54.81 33.28
CA ASN A 51 12.35 -54.08 32.04
C ASN A 51 11.77 -52.65 32.00
N GLU A 52 12.61 -51.74 31.50
CA GLU A 52 12.40 -50.30 31.31
C GLU A 52 11.62 -49.96 30.02
N LEU A 53 10.86 -48.84 30.10
CA LEU A 53 10.64 -47.68 29.19
C LEU A 53 11.14 -47.78 27.70
N GLN A 54 10.49 -47.27 26.65
CA GLN A 54 9.94 -45.92 26.42
C GLN A 54 8.93 -45.81 25.24
N GLN A 55 8.03 -44.82 25.38
CA GLN A 55 7.44 -43.86 24.43
C GLN A 55 7.25 -44.18 22.93
N GLY A 56 5.99 -43.98 22.49
CA GLY A 56 5.58 -43.92 21.10
C GLY A 56 5.30 -42.50 20.62
N GLY A 57 5.54 -42.28 19.32
CA GLY A 57 4.90 -41.25 18.51
C GLY A 57 3.56 -41.73 17.96
N SER A 58 2.67 -40.77 17.78
CA SER A 58 1.27 -40.82 17.36
C SER A 58 0.95 -41.69 16.13
N ASP A 59 0.14 -42.73 16.31
CA ASP A 59 -1.27 -42.71 15.92
C ASP A 59 -1.99 -43.96 16.44
N GLY A 60 -3.15 -43.75 17.06
CA GLY A 60 -3.80 -44.71 17.94
C GLY A 60 -4.44 -45.91 17.24
N THR A 61 -4.00 -47.12 17.59
CA THR A 61 -4.86 -48.28 17.88
C THR A 61 -4.12 -49.20 18.85
N ILE A 62 -4.66 -49.34 20.06
CA ILE A 62 -4.12 -50.14 21.16
C ILE A 62 -4.48 -51.61 20.95
N VAL A 63 -3.50 -52.46 20.68
CA VAL A 63 -3.65 -53.93 20.69
C VAL A 63 -2.73 -54.50 21.77
N ILE A 64 -3.34 -54.84 22.90
CA ILE A 64 -2.69 -55.54 24.02
C ILE A 64 -2.73 -57.05 23.69
N ARG A 65 -1.58 -57.66 23.40
CA ARG A 65 -1.40 -59.12 23.57
C ARG A 65 -0.08 -59.41 24.28
N LYS A 66 -0.22 -59.64 25.58
CA LYS A 66 0.75 -60.25 26.49
C LYS A 66 1.12 -61.65 26.00
N THR A 67 2.41 -61.90 25.79
CA THR A 67 3.00 -63.23 25.99
C THR A 67 3.13 -63.44 27.50
N LEU A 68 2.23 -64.25 28.05
CA LEU A 68 2.36 -64.80 29.40
C LEU A 68 2.74 -66.26 29.26
N GLY A 69 3.84 -66.62 29.93
CA GLY A 69 4.34 -67.98 30.02
C GLY A 69 3.35 -68.97 30.63
N ARG A 70 3.79 -70.23 30.57
CA ARG A 70 3.21 -71.41 31.22
C ARG A 70 2.58 -71.07 32.57
N LYS A 71 1.26 -71.21 32.67
CA LYS A 71 0.58 -71.41 33.94
C LYS A 71 0.52 -72.90 34.24
N ARG A 72 1.31 -73.33 35.22
CA ARG A 72 0.84 -74.33 36.19
C ARG A 72 -0.37 -73.75 36.91
N LEU A 73 -1.43 -74.52 37.03
CA LEU A 73 -2.42 -74.35 38.09
C LEU A 73 -2.71 -75.71 38.71
N SER A 74 -2.41 -75.74 39.99
CA SER A 74 -2.66 -76.75 40.99
C SER A 74 -4.16 -77.07 41.13
N GLN A 75 -4.39 -78.32 41.53
CA GLN A 75 -5.62 -78.90 42.09
C GLN A 75 -6.64 -77.90 42.66
N SER A 76 -7.86 -77.95 42.13
CA SER A 76 -9.09 -78.18 42.92
C SER A 76 -10.31 -78.28 42.00
N SER A 77 -11.37 -78.86 42.57
CA SER A 77 -12.71 -79.12 42.06
C SER A 77 -12.92 -80.31 41.11
N LEU A 78 -13.62 -81.28 41.72
CA LEU A 78 -14.33 -82.42 41.20
C LEU A 78 -15.31 -82.07 40.05
N ASP A 79 -15.72 -83.16 39.39
CA ASP A 79 -16.88 -83.31 38.51
C ASP A 79 -16.73 -82.84 37.05
N SER A 80 -16.31 -83.75 36.17
CA SER A 80 -17.26 -84.28 35.18
C SER A 80 -16.76 -85.58 34.54
N THR A 81 -17.71 -86.50 34.46
CA THR A 81 -17.70 -87.91 34.07
C THR A 81 -17.24 -88.21 32.64
N ASN A 82 -16.37 -89.24 32.51
CA ASN A 82 -16.38 -90.36 31.53
C ASN A 82 -14.98 -91.00 31.57
N GLY A 83 -14.66 -92.13 32.21
CA GLY A 83 -15.43 -93.32 32.50
C GLY A 83 -14.77 -94.52 31.80
N PHE A 84 -13.86 -95.22 32.49
CA PHE A 84 -13.74 -96.68 32.38
C PHE A 84 -13.08 -97.25 33.63
N ALA A 85 -13.90 -97.83 34.51
CA ALA A 85 -13.48 -98.57 35.69
C ALA A 85 -13.69 -100.06 35.42
N PHE A 86 -12.70 -100.90 35.74
CA PHE A 86 -12.90 -102.33 35.88
C PHE A 86 -12.82 -102.68 37.37
N VAL A 87 -13.95 -103.13 37.91
CA VAL A 87 -14.13 -103.60 39.28
C VAL A 87 -13.81 -105.09 39.32
N ALA A 88 -13.03 -105.54 40.30
CA ALA A 88 -13.02 -106.93 40.72
C ALA A 88 -13.12 -107.02 42.25
N HIS A 89 -13.96 -107.96 42.65
CA HIS A 89 -14.63 -108.16 43.93
C HIS A 89 -13.69 -108.67 45.05
N ASP A 90 -13.95 -108.25 46.29
CA ASP A 90 -13.30 -108.79 47.50
C ASP A 90 -13.78 -110.22 47.80
N LEU A 91 -12.83 -111.16 47.86
CA LEU A 91 -12.84 -112.35 48.73
C LEU A 91 -11.39 -112.80 49.00
N ASN A 92 -10.98 -112.76 50.27
CA ASN A 92 -9.79 -113.33 50.91
C ASN A 92 -8.71 -113.99 50.03
N LYS A 93 -7.52 -113.38 49.99
CA LYS A 93 -6.23 -114.00 50.37
C LYS A 93 -5.11 -112.96 50.29
N ASP A 94 -4.67 -112.53 51.46
CA ASP A 94 -3.40 -111.82 51.65
C ASP A 94 -2.26 -112.66 51.05
N ILE A 95 -1.46 -112.05 50.16
CA ILE A 95 -0.03 -112.29 49.83
C ILE A 95 0.31 -111.88 48.38
N GLU A 96 -0.65 -111.85 47.42
CA GLU A 96 -0.31 -111.53 46.01
C GLU A 96 -0.52 -110.06 45.59
N GLN A 97 -1.04 -109.19 46.45
CA GLN A 97 -1.29 -107.78 46.10
C GLN A 97 -0.09 -106.83 46.36
N LYS A 98 0.91 -107.26 47.13
CA LYS A 98 2.08 -106.41 47.44
C LYS A 98 3.06 -106.34 46.27
N SER A 99 3.35 -107.47 45.62
CA SER A 99 4.27 -107.53 44.48
C SER A 99 3.77 -106.78 43.25
N MET A 100 2.46 -106.78 42.98
CA MET A 100 1.86 -106.06 41.83
C MET A 100 1.80 -104.53 42.02
N ARG A 101 1.81 -104.03 43.27
CA ARG A 101 1.88 -102.59 43.56
C ARG A 101 3.32 -102.08 43.52
N GLU A 102 4.27 -102.85 44.04
CA GLU A 102 5.71 -102.56 43.94
C GLU A 102 6.15 -102.52 42.47
N TYR A 103 5.78 -103.52 41.66
CA TYR A 103 6.12 -103.55 40.22
C TYR A 103 5.46 -102.43 39.39
N ARG A 104 4.22 -102.01 39.75
CA ARG A 104 3.55 -100.86 39.12
C ARG A 104 4.19 -99.53 39.49
N ASN A 105 4.67 -99.40 40.73
CA ASN A 105 5.38 -98.20 41.14
C ASN A 105 6.74 -98.11 40.44
N ASP A 106 7.48 -99.21 40.32
CA ASP A 106 8.76 -99.21 39.60
C ASP A 106 8.61 -98.84 38.13
N ILE A 107 7.59 -99.38 37.43
CA ILE A 107 7.31 -99.01 36.03
C ILE A 107 6.93 -97.53 35.91
N ASN A 108 6.11 -96.99 36.81
CA ASN A 108 5.66 -95.59 36.77
C ASN A 108 6.77 -94.60 37.17
N ILE A 109 7.67 -95.02 38.07
CA ILE A 109 8.87 -94.26 38.45
C ILE A 109 9.85 -94.22 37.28
N HIS A 110 10.07 -95.36 36.61
CA HIS A 110 10.88 -95.41 35.40
C HIS A 110 10.29 -94.55 34.28
N GLU A 111 8.97 -94.65 34.00
CA GLU A 111 8.27 -93.85 32.99
C GLU A 111 8.40 -92.33 33.23
N ARG A 112 8.27 -91.89 34.50
CA ARG A 112 8.45 -90.47 34.85
C ARG A 112 9.90 -89.99 34.82
N LEU A 113 10.85 -90.85 35.18
CA LEU A 113 12.28 -90.54 35.05
C LEU A 113 12.68 -90.47 33.57
N TYR A 114 12.10 -91.34 32.72
CA TYR A 114 12.32 -91.30 31.29
C TYR A 114 11.79 -90.00 30.69
N ASP A 115 10.52 -89.65 30.96
CA ASP A 115 9.91 -88.40 30.46
C ASP A 115 10.73 -87.17 30.85
N PHE A 116 11.20 -87.10 32.10
CA PHE A 116 11.98 -85.96 32.58
C PHE A 116 13.37 -85.84 31.91
N LEU A 117 14.04 -86.96 31.65
CA LEU A 117 15.36 -86.97 31.02
C LEU A 117 15.26 -86.69 29.50
N SER A 118 14.19 -87.13 28.84
CA SER A 118 13.89 -86.80 27.44
C SER A 118 13.35 -85.37 27.24
N GLU A 119 12.84 -84.72 28.28
CA GLU A 119 12.37 -83.33 28.19
C GLU A 119 13.51 -82.29 28.07
N GLN A 120 14.75 -82.64 28.46
CA GLN A 120 15.89 -81.72 28.43
C GLN A 120 16.89 -81.97 27.28
N TYR A 121 16.92 -83.18 26.70
CA TYR A 121 17.81 -83.50 25.58
C TYR A 121 17.06 -84.28 24.50
N THR A 122 17.37 -84.03 23.23
CA THR A 122 16.68 -84.61 22.06
C THR A 122 16.96 -86.09 21.81
N PHE A 123 17.50 -86.82 22.79
CA PHE A 123 17.83 -88.25 22.67
C PHE A 123 17.02 -89.08 23.68
N ASP A 124 16.17 -89.95 23.14
CA ASP A 124 15.32 -90.83 23.92
C ASP A 124 16.13 -91.97 24.57
N HIS A 125 15.80 -92.29 25.83
CA HIS A 125 16.49 -93.29 26.65
C HIS A 125 15.67 -94.60 26.67
N PRO A 126 16.30 -95.78 26.83
CA PRO A 126 17.69 -96.00 27.25
C PRO A 126 18.72 -95.96 26.12
N LEU A 127 19.95 -95.51 26.42
CA LEU A 127 21.08 -95.45 25.49
C LEU A 127 22.13 -96.53 25.84
N CYS A 128 22.88 -97.00 24.85
CA CYS A 128 24.05 -97.83 25.08
C CYS A 128 25.26 -96.97 25.51
N GLN A 129 26.27 -97.61 26.12
CA GLN A 129 27.46 -96.95 26.65
C GLN A 129 28.13 -95.97 25.66
N GLU A 130 28.32 -96.37 24.40
CA GLU A 130 28.93 -95.51 23.37
C GLU A 130 28.08 -94.26 23.04
N CYS A 131 26.75 -94.38 23.10
CA CYS A 131 25.86 -93.26 22.87
C CYS A 131 25.75 -92.33 24.09
N THR A 132 25.90 -92.87 25.30
CA THR A 132 25.97 -92.07 26.54
C THR A 132 27.26 -91.25 26.60
N ASP A 133 28.39 -91.82 26.19
CA ASP A 133 29.68 -91.11 26.16
C ASP A 133 29.64 -89.94 25.16
N THR A 134 29.04 -90.15 23.98
CA THR A 134 28.85 -89.07 22.99
C THR A 134 27.92 -87.96 23.48
N LEU A 135 26.93 -88.29 24.33
CA LEU A 135 26.06 -87.29 24.95
C LEU A 135 26.84 -86.50 26.01
N LEU A 136 27.61 -87.17 26.87
CA LEU A 136 28.44 -86.53 27.89
C LEU A 136 29.46 -85.55 27.28
N ASP A 137 30.11 -85.92 26.16
CA ASP A 137 31.03 -85.01 25.45
C ASP A 137 30.33 -83.73 24.97
N LYS A 138 29.08 -83.83 24.48
CA LYS A 138 28.30 -82.66 24.07
C LYS A 138 27.91 -81.79 25.27
N LEU A 139 27.53 -82.41 26.39
CA LEU A 139 27.20 -81.70 27.62
C LEU A 139 28.40 -80.97 28.22
N ASP A 140 29.60 -81.56 28.13
CA ASP A 140 30.82 -80.92 28.60
C ASP A 140 31.19 -79.71 27.74
N VAL A 141 30.97 -79.78 26.41
CA VAL A 141 31.15 -78.62 25.52
C VAL A 141 30.13 -77.52 25.86
N ASP A 142 28.86 -77.85 26.07
CA ASP A 142 27.83 -76.89 26.42
C ASP A 142 28.10 -76.24 27.80
N LEU A 143 28.58 -77.02 28.78
CA LEU A 143 29.02 -76.50 30.08
C LEU A 143 30.24 -75.57 29.95
N GLN A 144 31.20 -75.90 29.10
CA GLN A 144 32.34 -75.02 28.84
C GLN A 144 31.91 -73.69 28.18
N MET A 145 30.96 -73.73 27.26
CA MET A 145 30.40 -72.52 26.64
C MET A 145 29.65 -71.66 27.67
N ALA A 146 28.77 -72.25 28.47
CA ALA A 146 28.02 -71.54 29.51
C ALA A 146 28.93 -70.96 30.61
N THR A 147 29.98 -71.68 31.01
CA THR A 147 30.95 -71.18 32.00
C THR A 147 31.80 -70.04 31.43
N HIS A 148 32.19 -70.10 30.16
CA HIS A 148 32.88 -68.99 29.50
C HIS A 148 32.00 -67.74 29.43
N GLU A 149 30.72 -67.87 29.06
CA GLU A 149 29.76 -66.75 29.07
C GLU A 149 29.61 -66.13 30.47
N LEU A 150 29.44 -66.96 31.51
CA LEU A 150 29.37 -66.47 32.89
C LEU A 150 30.64 -65.73 33.33
N THR A 151 31.83 -66.20 32.93
CA THR A 151 33.08 -65.47 33.23
C THR A 151 33.19 -64.15 32.49
N SER A 152 32.66 -64.05 31.27
CA SER A 152 32.59 -62.80 30.50
C SER A 152 31.65 -61.80 31.17
N TYR A 153 30.45 -62.22 31.56
CA TYR A 153 29.49 -61.37 32.27
C TYR A 153 30.03 -60.88 33.62
N LYS A 154 30.74 -61.74 34.37
CA LYS A 154 31.38 -61.34 35.63
C LYS A 154 32.44 -60.25 35.44
N LYS A 155 33.28 -60.37 34.40
CA LYS A 155 34.29 -59.34 34.07
C LYS A 155 33.63 -58.01 33.69
N LEU A 156 32.53 -58.04 32.95
CA LEU A 156 31.77 -56.85 32.57
C LEU A 156 31.11 -56.17 33.79
N LEU A 157 30.56 -56.96 34.72
CA LEU A 157 30.03 -56.48 35.99
C LEU A 157 31.10 -55.87 36.90
N GLU A 158 32.28 -56.48 36.98
CA GLU A 158 33.41 -55.92 37.75
C GLU A 158 33.89 -54.58 37.17
N GLN A 159 33.95 -54.46 35.85
CA GLN A 159 34.28 -53.19 35.19
C GLN A 159 33.23 -52.10 35.44
N LEU A 160 31.94 -52.45 35.41
CA LEU A 160 30.85 -51.53 35.73
C LEU A 160 30.86 -51.11 37.22
N ASN A 161 31.16 -52.03 38.15
CA ASN A 161 31.26 -51.70 39.57
C ASN A 161 32.47 -50.82 39.91
N LEU A 162 33.62 -51.06 39.27
CA LEU A 162 34.83 -50.23 39.44
C LEU A 162 34.61 -48.81 38.90
N SER A 163 33.88 -48.67 37.78
CA SER A 163 33.49 -47.37 37.23
C SER A 163 32.39 -46.68 38.06
N ALA A 164 31.48 -47.44 38.69
CA ALA A 164 30.42 -46.90 39.55
C ALA A 164 30.95 -46.16 40.79
N ASN A 165 32.05 -46.63 41.42
CA ASN A 165 32.65 -45.95 42.57
C ASN A 165 33.33 -44.61 42.18
N GLY A 166 33.86 -44.48 40.96
CA GLY A 166 34.37 -43.20 40.43
C GLY A 166 33.27 -42.24 39.96
N GLN A 167 32.03 -42.74 39.79
CA GLN A 167 30.89 -41.98 39.30
C GLN A 167 30.11 -41.25 40.41
N GLN A 168 30.30 -41.55 41.70
CA GLN A 168 29.57 -40.87 42.78
C GLN A 168 29.94 -39.39 42.92
N GLU A 169 31.22 -39.03 42.89
CA GLU A 169 31.65 -37.61 42.86
C GLU A 169 31.23 -36.90 41.56
N ASN A 170 31.15 -37.65 40.46
CA ASN A 170 30.71 -37.14 39.16
C ASN A 170 29.19 -36.91 39.12
N TYR A 171 28.42 -37.77 39.79
CA TYR A 171 26.97 -37.69 39.91
C TYR A 171 26.54 -36.49 40.77
N GLU A 172 27.30 -36.17 41.81
CA GLU A 172 27.01 -35.03 42.69
C GLU A 172 27.33 -33.69 42.00
N LYS A 173 28.42 -33.61 41.23
CA LYS A 173 28.73 -32.47 40.34
C LYS A 173 27.67 -32.31 39.24
N LEU A 174 27.26 -33.41 38.60
CA LEU A 174 26.24 -33.40 37.57
C LEU A 174 24.88 -32.95 38.10
N LYS A 175 24.53 -33.32 39.35
CA LYS A 175 23.34 -32.80 40.04
C LYS A 175 23.41 -31.30 40.30
N GLN A 176 24.57 -30.79 40.71
CA GLN A 176 24.75 -29.35 40.91
C GLN A 176 24.62 -28.58 39.58
N GLU A 177 25.24 -29.11 38.52
CA GLU A 177 25.14 -28.55 37.17
C GLU A 177 23.69 -28.57 36.65
N LEU A 178 22.93 -29.64 36.90
CA LEU A 178 21.50 -29.71 36.58
C LEU A 178 20.70 -28.60 37.27
N ILE A 179 20.94 -28.36 38.57
CA ILE A 179 20.26 -27.32 39.34
C ILE A 179 20.62 -25.91 38.84
N GLU A 180 21.88 -25.68 38.41
CA GLU A 180 22.30 -24.42 37.81
C GLU A 180 21.65 -24.19 36.45
N LEU A 181 21.60 -25.22 35.61
CA LEU A 181 20.93 -25.18 34.31
C LEU A 181 19.42 -24.95 34.45
N ASP A 182 18.75 -25.60 35.41
CA ASP A 182 17.32 -25.40 35.66
C ASP A 182 17.02 -23.93 36.05
N LYS A 183 17.85 -23.32 36.91
CA LYS A 183 17.72 -21.91 37.29
C LYS A 183 17.93 -20.98 36.10
N GLU A 184 18.91 -21.30 35.26
CA GLU A 184 19.21 -20.53 34.07
C GLU A 184 18.09 -20.65 33.02
N GLU A 185 17.52 -21.85 32.84
CA GLU A 185 16.34 -22.07 32.00
C GLU A 185 15.15 -21.25 32.49
N GLU A 186 14.88 -21.23 33.80
CA GLU A 186 13.82 -20.39 34.38
C GLU A 186 14.09 -18.89 34.16
N ARG A 187 15.35 -18.45 34.31
CA ARG A 187 15.74 -17.05 34.06
C ARG A 187 15.47 -16.66 32.61
N ILE A 188 15.92 -17.49 31.67
CA ILE A 188 15.76 -17.26 30.22
C ILE A 188 14.27 -17.27 29.86
N LYS A 189 13.47 -18.22 30.37
CA LYS A 189 12.02 -18.26 30.13
C LYS A 189 11.32 -16.98 30.59
N ASN A 190 11.69 -16.47 31.77
CA ASN A 190 11.14 -15.22 32.29
C ASN A 190 11.55 -14.00 31.45
N GLU A 191 12.78 -13.97 30.93
CA GLU A 191 13.23 -12.92 30.00
C GLU A 191 12.49 -13.00 28.66
N LEU A 192 12.31 -14.21 28.13
CA LEU A 192 11.59 -14.46 26.88
C LEU A 192 10.13 -13.99 26.98
N LEU A 193 9.45 -14.30 28.09
CA LEU A 193 8.07 -13.88 28.33
C LEU A 193 7.92 -12.35 28.45
N LYS A 194 8.91 -11.66 29.04
CA LYS A 194 8.93 -10.18 29.06
C LYS A 194 9.12 -9.59 27.67
N LEU A 195 10.04 -10.17 26.89
CA LEU A 195 10.29 -9.73 25.51
C LEU A 195 9.09 -9.97 24.61
N GLU A 196 8.37 -11.09 24.77
CA GLU A 196 7.13 -11.36 24.04
C GLU A 196 6.05 -10.32 24.35
N GLN A 197 5.84 -9.98 25.62
CA GLN A 197 4.89 -8.94 26.02
C GLN A 197 5.29 -7.55 25.47
N GLU A 198 6.58 -7.24 25.49
CA GLU A 198 7.08 -5.98 24.94
C GLU A 198 6.91 -5.93 23.41
N ASN A 199 7.16 -7.03 22.72
CA ASN A 199 6.98 -7.12 21.27
C ASN A 199 5.51 -6.97 20.88
N GLU A 200 4.59 -7.61 21.61
CA GLU A 200 3.14 -7.43 21.39
C GLU A 200 2.71 -5.98 21.62
N ARG A 201 3.24 -5.32 22.66
CA ARG A 201 2.98 -3.89 22.91
C ARG A 201 3.49 -3.02 21.75
N LEU A 202 4.73 -3.23 21.31
CA LEU A 202 5.33 -2.46 20.22
C LEU A 202 4.61 -2.69 18.89
N GLN A 203 4.14 -3.92 18.65
CA GLN A 203 3.37 -4.24 17.45
C GLN A 203 2.02 -3.51 17.44
N ASN A 204 1.31 -3.49 18.58
CA ASN A 204 0.07 -2.71 18.72
C ASN A 204 0.30 -1.21 18.52
N GLU A 205 1.40 -0.66 19.04
CA GLU A 205 1.76 0.76 18.85
C GLU A 205 2.07 1.07 17.38
N SER A 206 2.82 0.19 16.69
CA SER A 206 3.10 0.32 15.26
C SER A 206 1.82 0.29 14.42
N GLU A 207 0.88 -0.60 14.75
CA GLU A 207 -0.43 -0.67 14.08
C GLU A 207 -1.29 0.58 14.31
N GLN A 208 -1.15 1.25 15.46
CA GLN A 208 -1.84 2.52 15.71
C GLN A 208 -1.21 3.66 14.90
N LEU A 209 0.11 3.78 14.93
CA LEU A 209 0.84 4.81 14.19
C LEU A 209 0.60 4.71 12.68
N THR A 210 0.56 3.50 12.12
CA THR A 210 0.27 3.29 10.69
C THR A 210 -1.15 3.70 10.31
N LYS A 211 -2.14 3.50 11.19
CA LYS A 211 -3.52 3.99 10.98
C LYS A 211 -3.59 5.52 11.04
N GLU A 212 -2.87 6.13 11.97
CA GLU A 212 -2.79 7.59 12.10
C GLU A 212 -2.11 8.20 10.86
N GLU A 213 -1.00 7.63 10.40
CA GLU A 213 -0.31 8.04 9.18
C GLU A 213 -1.24 8.01 7.96
N GLN A 214 -1.99 6.92 7.77
CA GLN A 214 -2.98 6.81 6.68
C GLN A 214 -4.09 7.85 6.78
N SER A 215 -4.55 8.17 8.00
CA SER A 215 -5.55 9.21 8.21
C SER A 215 -5.01 10.59 7.85
N LEU A 216 -3.77 10.90 8.26
CA LEU A 216 -3.10 12.16 7.96
C LEU A 216 -2.83 12.31 6.46
N GLU A 217 -2.42 11.26 5.77
CA GLU A 217 -2.21 11.28 4.32
C GLU A 217 -3.51 11.62 3.57
N GLN A 218 -4.65 11.07 4.01
CA GLN A 218 -5.96 11.42 3.45
C GLN A 218 -6.36 12.88 3.72
N GLU A 219 -6.02 13.41 4.90
CA GLU A 219 -6.22 14.83 5.21
C GLU A 219 -5.35 15.73 4.35
N GLU A 220 -4.08 15.37 4.15
CA GLU A 220 -3.17 16.11 3.28
C GLU A 220 -3.68 16.14 1.83
N ILE A 221 -4.13 15.00 1.29
CA ILE A 221 -4.70 14.94 -0.06
C ILE A 221 -5.94 15.85 -0.18
N ARG A 222 -6.81 15.87 0.84
CA ARG A 222 -7.98 16.77 0.87
C ARG A 222 -7.54 18.24 0.89
N TYR A 223 -6.64 18.58 1.80
CA TYR A 223 -6.12 19.94 1.91
C TYR A 223 -5.46 20.42 0.61
N LEU A 224 -4.66 19.57 -0.04
CA LEU A 224 -4.00 19.91 -1.30
C LEU A 224 -5.02 20.12 -2.44
N ARG A 225 -6.12 19.36 -2.48
CA ARG A 225 -7.19 19.61 -3.45
C ARG A 225 -7.84 20.97 -3.23
N ASP A 226 -8.20 21.28 -1.98
CA ASP A 226 -8.84 22.55 -1.64
C ASP A 226 -7.89 23.71 -1.94
N TYR A 227 -6.60 23.58 -1.59
CA TYR A 227 -5.58 24.57 -1.91
C TYR A 227 -5.45 24.80 -3.42
N ASN A 228 -5.41 23.72 -4.22
CA ASN A 228 -5.32 23.83 -5.68
C ASN A 228 -6.57 24.49 -6.29
N GLU A 229 -7.75 24.21 -5.75
CA GLU A 229 -8.98 24.87 -6.16
C GLU A 229 -8.96 26.37 -5.84
N GLN A 230 -8.58 26.75 -4.62
CA GLN A 230 -8.45 28.16 -4.25
C GLN A 230 -7.41 28.88 -5.12
N LYS A 231 -6.31 28.20 -5.44
CA LYS A 231 -5.26 28.73 -6.32
C LYS A 231 -5.76 28.91 -7.77
N ARG A 232 -6.59 28.00 -8.26
CA ARG A 232 -7.25 28.14 -9.59
C ARG A 232 -8.14 29.38 -9.61
N LEU A 233 -8.99 29.56 -8.60
CA LEU A 233 -9.88 30.72 -8.48
C LEU A 233 -9.10 32.03 -8.41
N LEU A 234 -7.98 32.05 -7.69
CA LEU A 234 -7.09 33.20 -7.61
C LEU A 234 -6.54 33.56 -9.00
N PHE A 235 -6.05 32.59 -9.76
CA PHE A 235 -5.55 32.86 -11.11
C PHE A 235 -6.64 33.35 -12.08
N GLU A 236 -7.84 32.79 -12.00
CA GLU A 236 -8.99 33.26 -12.79
C GLU A 236 -9.31 34.73 -12.47
N ALA A 237 -9.36 35.10 -11.19
CA ALA A 237 -9.59 36.47 -10.76
C ALA A 237 -8.47 37.43 -11.19
N GLU A 238 -7.20 37.01 -11.12
CA GLU A 238 -6.08 37.81 -11.59
C GLU A 238 -6.13 38.07 -13.10
N ASP A 239 -6.52 37.06 -13.89
CA ASP A 239 -6.65 37.21 -15.34
C ASP A 239 -7.83 38.09 -15.72
N GLU A 240 -8.96 38.00 -15.00
CA GLU A 240 -10.07 38.93 -15.13
C GLU A 240 -9.63 40.36 -14.81
N GLN A 241 -8.90 40.57 -13.72
CA GLN A 241 -8.37 41.87 -13.35
C GLN A 241 -7.47 42.46 -14.45
N LYS A 242 -6.53 41.66 -14.98
CA LYS A 242 -5.66 42.09 -16.09
C LYS A 242 -6.47 42.44 -17.33
N SER A 243 -7.52 41.68 -17.64
CA SER A 243 -8.42 41.95 -18.77
C SER A 243 -9.12 43.30 -18.62
N ILE A 244 -9.70 43.57 -17.45
CA ILE A 244 -10.38 44.83 -17.15
C ILE A 244 -9.41 46.01 -17.20
N ASP A 245 -8.19 45.85 -16.67
CA ASP A 245 -7.17 46.88 -16.73
C ASP A 245 -6.78 47.23 -18.16
N ASN A 246 -6.65 46.22 -19.03
CA ASN A 246 -6.35 46.42 -20.44
C ASN A 246 -7.49 47.12 -21.18
N GLN A 247 -8.75 46.74 -20.91
CA GLN A 247 -9.92 47.43 -21.46
C GLN A 247 -9.97 48.89 -21.01
N THR A 248 -9.69 49.15 -19.74
CA THR A 248 -9.64 50.51 -19.17
C THR A 248 -8.55 51.34 -19.83
N LYS A 249 -7.35 50.79 -20.01
CA LYS A 249 -6.25 51.46 -20.72
C LYS A 249 -6.64 51.78 -22.16
N HIS A 250 -7.26 50.84 -22.87
CA HIS A 250 -7.72 51.07 -24.25
C HIS A 250 -8.79 52.18 -24.31
N ALA A 251 -9.80 52.13 -23.44
CA ALA A 251 -10.85 53.15 -23.36
C ALA A 251 -10.26 54.54 -23.05
N ARG A 252 -9.32 54.63 -22.10
CA ARG A 252 -8.60 55.89 -21.79
C ARG A 252 -7.84 56.41 -23.00
N ALA A 253 -7.11 55.55 -23.72
CA ALA A 253 -6.38 55.96 -24.91
C ALA A 253 -7.31 56.50 -26.02
N GLN A 254 -8.48 55.87 -26.22
CA GLN A 254 -9.48 56.37 -27.16
C GLN A 254 -10.09 57.70 -26.70
N TYR A 255 -10.39 57.81 -25.40
CA TYR A 255 -10.88 59.06 -24.82
C TYR A 255 -9.88 60.20 -25.01
N GLU A 256 -8.59 59.97 -24.76
CA GLU A 256 -7.55 60.97 -24.99
C GLU A 256 -7.46 61.42 -26.45
N LYS A 257 -7.58 60.48 -27.40
CA LYS A 257 -7.62 60.81 -28.82
C LYS A 257 -8.81 61.71 -29.13
N LEU A 258 -10.01 61.32 -28.69
CA LEU A 258 -11.24 62.09 -28.91
C LEU A 258 -11.21 63.45 -28.22
N SER A 259 -10.68 63.52 -27.01
CA SER A 259 -10.55 64.77 -26.24
C SER A 259 -9.56 65.74 -26.88
N LYS A 260 -8.50 65.25 -27.53
CA LYS A 260 -7.55 66.08 -28.29
C LYS A 260 -8.14 66.53 -29.63
N THR A 261 -9.04 65.74 -30.22
CA THR A 261 -9.73 66.10 -31.47
C THR A 261 -10.95 66.98 -31.22
N ASN A 262 -10.78 68.31 -31.24
CA ASN A 262 -11.93 69.21 -31.32
C ASN A 262 -12.53 69.13 -32.73
N ALA A 263 -13.81 68.77 -32.85
CA ALA A 263 -14.50 68.63 -34.13
C ALA A 263 -14.41 69.90 -35.01
N PHE A 264 -14.38 71.10 -34.40
CA PHE A 264 -14.20 72.36 -35.13
C PHE A 264 -12.79 72.52 -35.69
N ASN A 265 -11.76 72.11 -34.95
CA ASN A 265 -10.38 72.16 -35.44
C ASN A 265 -10.12 71.11 -36.54
N ALA A 266 -10.83 69.98 -36.51
CA ALA A 266 -10.75 68.95 -37.54
C ALA A 266 -11.51 69.36 -38.82
N ALA A 267 -12.67 70.02 -38.69
CA ALA A 267 -13.48 70.46 -39.83
C ALA A 267 -12.98 71.77 -40.46
N PHE A 268 -12.39 72.67 -39.66
CA PHE A 268 -11.89 73.97 -40.10
C PHE A 268 -10.48 74.19 -39.55
N HIS A 269 -9.49 73.67 -40.26
CA HIS A 269 -8.09 73.85 -39.91
C HIS A 269 -7.61 75.24 -40.37
N ILE A 270 -7.55 76.19 -39.42
CA ILE A 270 -6.98 77.51 -39.65
C ILE A 270 -5.48 77.47 -39.34
N TRP A 271 -4.66 77.78 -40.33
CA TRP A 271 -3.21 77.81 -40.21
C TRP A 271 -2.63 79.02 -40.95
N HIS A 272 -1.30 79.09 -41.07
CA HIS A 272 -0.63 80.13 -41.85
C HIS A 272 0.37 79.51 -42.82
N GLN A 273 0.47 80.09 -44.01
CA GLN A 273 1.49 79.75 -45.00
C GLN A 273 2.22 81.05 -45.38
N GLU A 274 3.43 81.20 -44.87
CA GLU A 274 4.23 82.43 -44.99
C GLU A 274 3.47 83.69 -44.55
N HIS A 275 2.97 84.47 -45.51
CA HIS A 275 2.27 85.73 -45.33
C HIS A 275 0.74 85.61 -45.40
N PHE A 276 0.20 84.42 -45.73
CA PHE A 276 -1.23 84.18 -45.88
C PHE A 276 -1.79 83.35 -44.72
N GLY A 277 -2.97 83.74 -44.22
CA GLY A 277 -3.78 82.83 -43.43
C GLY A 277 -4.41 81.78 -44.34
N THR A 278 -4.42 80.52 -43.91
CA THR A 278 -5.04 79.41 -44.64
C THR A 278 -6.19 78.81 -43.85
N ILE A 279 -7.25 78.40 -44.53
CA ILE A 279 -8.35 77.64 -43.94
C ILE A 279 -8.60 76.39 -44.78
N ASN A 280 -8.49 75.20 -44.16
CA ASN A 280 -8.56 73.91 -44.87
C ASN A 280 -7.63 73.83 -46.10
N GLY A 281 -6.48 74.51 -46.02
CA GLY A 281 -5.48 74.57 -47.10
C GLY A 281 -5.70 75.68 -48.14
N PHE A 282 -6.81 76.42 -48.11
CA PHE A 282 -7.05 77.55 -49.03
C PHE A 282 -6.45 78.85 -48.50
N ARG A 283 -5.67 79.55 -49.32
CA ARG A 283 -5.03 80.82 -48.94
C ARG A 283 -5.99 81.99 -49.05
N LEU A 284 -6.12 82.73 -47.95
CA LEU A 284 -6.94 83.93 -47.87
C LEU A 284 -6.07 85.18 -48.03
N GLY A 285 -5.97 85.65 -49.28
CA GLY A 285 -5.29 86.91 -49.60
C GLY A 285 -4.58 86.87 -50.94
N ARG A 286 -4.06 88.02 -51.36
CA ARG A 286 -3.26 88.14 -52.58
C ARG A 286 -2.14 89.14 -52.38
N LEU A 287 -0.92 88.76 -52.73
CA LEU A 287 0.24 89.66 -52.74
C LEU A 287 0.65 89.95 -54.19
N PRO A 288 1.32 91.08 -54.48
CA PRO A 288 1.85 91.37 -55.82
C PRO A 288 2.84 90.30 -56.32
N SER A 289 3.58 89.67 -55.40
CA SER A 289 4.55 88.61 -55.68
C SER A 289 3.92 87.23 -55.90
N ILE A 290 2.80 86.93 -55.22
CA ILE A 290 2.13 85.63 -55.26
C ILE A 290 0.64 85.84 -55.59
N ASN A 291 0.30 85.54 -56.84
CA ASN A 291 -1.05 85.68 -57.35
C ASN A 291 -1.90 84.44 -57.02
N VAL A 292 -2.65 84.52 -55.93
CA VAL A 292 -3.68 83.54 -55.59
C VAL A 292 -4.92 83.74 -56.49
N GLU A 293 -5.51 82.65 -56.96
CA GLU A 293 -6.72 82.68 -57.78
C GLU A 293 -7.94 83.10 -56.95
N TRP A 294 -8.85 83.86 -57.57
CA TRP A 294 -10.06 84.30 -56.87
C TRP A 294 -10.96 83.15 -56.43
N SER A 295 -10.97 82.03 -57.16
CA SER A 295 -11.71 80.82 -56.75
C SER A 295 -11.23 80.27 -55.41
N GLU A 296 -9.92 80.28 -55.15
CA GLU A 296 -9.29 79.86 -53.90
C GLU A 296 -9.65 80.82 -52.75
N ILE A 297 -9.60 82.13 -52.98
CA ILE A 297 -9.98 83.15 -51.99
C ILE A 297 -11.46 83.05 -51.66
N ASN A 298 -12.31 82.89 -52.66
CA ASN A 298 -13.75 82.74 -52.50
C ASN A 298 -14.10 81.45 -51.75
N ALA A 299 -13.38 80.35 -52.01
CA ALA A 299 -13.52 79.11 -51.26
C ALA A 299 -13.10 79.31 -49.79
N ALA A 300 -11.97 79.98 -49.53
CA ALA A 300 -11.52 80.31 -48.18
C ALA A 300 -12.56 81.16 -47.41
N LEU A 301 -13.11 82.20 -48.04
CA LEU A 301 -14.18 83.02 -47.46
C LEU A 301 -15.47 82.23 -47.22
N GLY A 302 -15.81 81.31 -48.13
CA GLY A 302 -16.93 80.41 -47.96
C GLY A 302 -16.77 79.47 -46.76
N GLN A 303 -15.57 78.91 -46.58
CA GLN A 303 -15.23 78.09 -45.41
C GLN A 303 -15.27 78.92 -44.12
N ALA A 304 -14.79 80.17 -44.15
CA ALA A 304 -14.86 81.08 -43.01
C ALA A 304 -16.32 81.46 -42.66
N ALA A 305 -17.17 81.70 -43.65
CA ALA A 305 -18.59 81.95 -43.47
C ALA A 305 -19.33 80.73 -42.88
N LEU A 306 -18.98 79.52 -43.34
CA LEU A 306 -19.53 78.28 -42.80
C LEU A 306 -19.10 78.06 -41.34
N LEU A 307 -17.82 78.31 -41.02
CA LEU A 307 -17.30 78.23 -39.65
C LEU A 307 -18.05 79.19 -38.73
N LEU A 308 -18.18 80.46 -39.11
CA LEU A 308 -18.87 81.46 -38.28
C LEU A 308 -20.35 81.10 -38.08
N ASN A 309 -21.04 80.62 -39.12
CA ASN A 309 -22.41 80.14 -39.00
C ASN A 309 -22.52 78.90 -38.09
N ALA A 310 -21.59 77.95 -38.19
CA ALA A 310 -21.57 76.75 -37.33
C ALA A 310 -21.29 77.11 -35.86
N LEU A 311 -20.40 78.06 -35.60
CA LEU A 311 -20.11 78.57 -34.27
C LEU A 311 -21.31 79.36 -33.70
N ALA A 312 -21.94 80.20 -34.50
CA ALA A 312 -23.15 80.92 -34.11
C ALA A 312 -24.29 79.96 -33.72
N LYS A 313 -24.51 78.91 -34.52
CA LYS A 313 -25.48 77.84 -34.18
C LYS A 313 -25.15 77.10 -32.90
N ARG A 314 -23.87 76.81 -32.63
CA ARG A 314 -23.46 76.13 -31.39
C ARG A 314 -23.71 76.96 -30.14
N VAL A 315 -23.53 78.28 -30.24
CA VAL A 315 -23.73 79.24 -29.13
C VAL A 315 -25.18 79.74 -29.04
N ASP A 316 -26.02 79.31 -30.00
CA ASP A 316 -27.39 79.77 -30.24
C ASP A 316 -27.48 81.30 -30.35
N LEU A 317 -26.59 81.88 -31.15
CA LEU A 317 -26.52 83.31 -31.42
C LEU A 317 -27.21 83.63 -32.75
N GLN A 318 -28.18 84.54 -32.69
CA GLN A 318 -28.74 85.18 -33.89
C GLN A 318 -28.12 86.56 -34.06
N PHE A 319 -27.51 86.79 -35.22
CA PHE A 319 -26.96 88.08 -35.60
C PHE A 319 -28.09 89.10 -35.82
N ALA A 320 -27.92 90.34 -35.33
CA ALA A 320 -29.00 91.32 -35.33
C ALA A 320 -29.26 91.94 -36.71
N LYS A 321 -28.19 92.31 -37.41
CA LYS A 321 -28.26 93.09 -38.67
C LYS A 321 -28.09 92.26 -39.92
N TYR A 322 -27.43 91.11 -39.80
CA TYR A 322 -26.97 90.35 -40.94
C TYR A 322 -27.30 88.88 -40.76
N LYS A 323 -27.52 88.17 -41.86
CA LYS A 323 -27.68 86.72 -41.87
C LYS A 323 -26.66 86.12 -42.82
N ILE A 324 -25.81 85.24 -42.30
CA ILE A 324 -24.76 84.57 -43.08
C ILE A 324 -25.34 83.32 -43.75
N ILE A 325 -25.20 83.22 -45.07
CA ILE A 325 -25.63 82.05 -45.85
C ILE A 325 -24.39 81.43 -46.50
N PRO A 326 -23.84 80.35 -45.92
CA PRO A 326 -22.70 79.65 -46.52
C PRO A 326 -23.17 78.82 -47.72
N LEU A 327 -22.67 79.17 -48.91
CA LEU A 327 -22.93 78.49 -50.17
C LEU A 327 -21.61 78.16 -50.88
N GLY A 328 -20.66 77.58 -50.13
CA GLY A 328 -19.32 77.28 -50.63
C GLY A 328 -18.62 78.55 -51.16
N SER A 329 -18.03 78.47 -52.34
CA SER A 329 -17.31 79.59 -52.97
C SER A 329 -18.20 80.77 -53.40
N HIS A 330 -19.53 80.65 -53.31
CA HIS A 330 -20.48 81.73 -53.60
C HIS A 330 -21.28 82.15 -52.37
N SER A 331 -20.64 82.07 -51.20
CA SER A 331 -21.25 82.51 -49.95
C SER A 331 -21.61 84.00 -49.98
N TYR A 332 -22.68 84.37 -49.29
CA TYR A 332 -23.17 85.76 -49.23
C TYR A 332 -23.80 86.05 -47.87
N ILE A 333 -23.97 87.33 -47.58
CA ILE A 333 -24.59 87.85 -46.37
C ILE A 333 -25.84 88.63 -46.77
N GLU A 334 -26.96 88.38 -46.10
CA GLU A 334 -28.18 89.17 -46.25
C GLU A 334 -28.22 90.26 -45.18
N ASP A 335 -28.40 91.52 -45.58
CA ASP A 335 -28.71 92.62 -44.64
C ASP A 335 -30.20 92.61 -44.32
N LEU A 336 -30.53 92.49 -43.03
CA LEU A 336 -31.90 92.43 -42.53
C LEU A 336 -32.55 93.82 -42.42
N ASN A 337 -31.75 94.89 -42.42
CA ASN A 337 -32.26 96.27 -42.29
C ASN A 337 -32.64 96.88 -43.64
N GLU A 338 -31.96 96.48 -44.71
CA GLU A 338 -32.26 96.93 -46.08
C GLU A 338 -33.05 95.86 -46.85
N SER A 339 -34.34 96.11 -47.05
CA SER A 339 -35.18 95.31 -47.94
C SER A 339 -35.48 96.10 -49.22
N LYS A 340 -35.10 95.54 -50.38
CA LYS A 340 -35.49 96.06 -51.69
C LYS A 340 -36.54 95.12 -52.29
N ASN A 341 -37.75 95.62 -52.53
CA ASN A 341 -38.86 94.85 -53.10
C ASN A 341 -39.18 93.55 -52.34
N GLY A 342 -39.13 93.57 -51.00
CA GLY A 342 -39.44 92.41 -50.16
C GLY A 342 -38.34 91.33 -50.14
N LYS A 343 -37.17 91.58 -50.74
CA LYS A 343 -35.98 90.73 -50.64
C LYS A 343 -34.86 91.48 -49.91
N PHE A 344 -34.20 90.80 -48.98
CA PHE A 344 -33.04 91.33 -48.29
C PHE A 344 -31.90 91.61 -49.27
N VAL A 345 -31.14 92.68 -49.03
CA VAL A 345 -29.98 93.02 -49.87
C VAL A 345 -28.90 91.97 -49.69
N GLN A 346 -28.50 91.32 -50.78
CA GLN A 346 -27.46 90.30 -50.79
C GLN A 346 -26.08 90.94 -51.00
N LEU A 347 -25.20 90.73 -50.05
CA LEU A 347 -23.80 91.14 -50.05
C LEU A 347 -22.92 89.92 -50.35
N PRO A 348 -22.37 89.79 -51.58
CA PRO A 348 -21.60 88.61 -51.97
C PRO A 348 -20.22 88.61 -51.30
N LEU A 349 -19.87 87.49 -50.63
CA LEU A 349 -18.51 87.24 -50.10
C LEU A 349 -17.61 86.58 -51.15
N TYR A 350 -17.86 86.86 -52.42
CA TYR A 350 -17.05 86.35 -53.52
C TYR A 350 -16.85 87.43 -54.58
N THR A 351 -15.71 87.37 -55.27
CA THR A 351 -15.44 88.24 -56.40
C THR A 351 -14.75 87.47 -57.52
N GLY A 352 -14.95 87.91 -58.77
CA GLY A 352 -14.35 87.31 -59.95
C GLY A 352 -13.80 88.33 -60.94
N ARG A 353 -13.76 89.62 -60.58
CA ARG A 353 -13.39 90.71 -61.48
C ARG A 353 -12.13 91.43 -61.00
N ARG A 354 -11.36 91.97 -61.95
CA ARG A 354 -10.27 92.92 -61.67
C ARG A 354 -10.88 94.15 -61.00
N ARG A 355 -10.32 94.59 -59.86
CA ARG A 355 -10.70 95.82 -59.14
C ARG A 355 -10.51 97.02 -60.08
N LEU A 356 -11.55 97.39 -60.83
CA LEU A 356 -11.53 98.55 -61.74
C LEU A 356 -12.51 99.65 -61.31
N THR A 357 -13.28 99.43 -60.23
CA THR A 357 -14.23 100.40 -59.68
C THR A 357 -14.07 100.50 -58.17
N TRP A 358 -14.11 101.73 -57.67
CA TRP A 358 -14.14 102.07 -56.24
C TRP A 358 -15.53 101.71 -55.68
N ASP A 359 -15.56 101.13 -54.47
CA ASP A 359 -16.71 100.53 -53.76
C ASP A 359 -17.31 99.27 -54.39
N THR A 360 -16.64 98.13 -54.18
CA THR A 360 -17.22 96.85 -54.59
C THR A 360 -18.24 96.36 -53.55
N PRO A 361 -19.34 95.71 -53.97
CA PRO A 361 -20.29 95.06 -53.05
C PRO A 361 -19.61 94.00 -52.18
N PHE A 362 -18.45 93.52 -52.61
CA PHE A 362 -17.58 92.62 -51.87
C PHE A 362 -16.94 93.28 -50.65
N ASP A 363 -16.43 94.52 -50.75
CA ASP A 363 -15.84 95.23 -49.61
C ASP A 363 -16.93 95.49 -48.53
N LYS A 364 -18.16 95.82 -48.95
CA LYS A 364 -19.33 95.91 -48.06
C LYS A 364 -19.66 94.57 -47.39
N ALA A 365 -19.56 93.46 -48.11
CA ALA A 365 -19.76 92.13 -47.57
C ALA A 365 -18.70 91.77 -46.53
N LEU A 366 -17.43 92.12 -46.76
CA LEU A 366 -16.34 91.89 -45.80
C LEU A 366 -16.51 92.72 -44.52
N ILE A 367 -16.95 93.98 -44.65
CA ILE A 367 -17.29 94.81 -43.49
C ILE A 367 -18.45 94.21 -42.69
N ALA A 368 -19.50 93.73 -43.38
CA ALA A 368 -20.63 93.05 -42.74
C ALA A 368 -20.20 91.75 -42.05
N PHE A 369 -19.30 90.99 -42.67
CA PHE A 369 -18.71 89.79 -42.08
C PHE A 369 -17.92 90.11 -40.81
N LEU A 370 -17.11 91.16 -40.82
CA LEU A 370 -16.36 91.62 -39.64
C LEU A 370 -17.29 92.03 -38.49
N ASP A 371 -18.41 92.71 -38.80
CA ASP A 371 -19.41 93.07 -37.81
C ASP A 371 -20.07 91.82 -37.18
N CYS A 372 -20.32 90.77 -37.99
CA CYS A 372 -20.80 89.49 -37.47
C CYS A 372 -19.77 88.83 -36.53
N VAL A 373 -18.49 88.85 -36.87
CA VAL A 373 -17.43 88.32 -36.00
C VAL A 373 -17.35 89.11 -34.69
N ASN A 374 -17.51 90.44 -34.74
CA ASN A 374 -17.52 91.28 -33.54
C ASN A 374 -18.75 91.00 -32.66
N GLN A 375 -19.94 90.84 -33.24
CA GLN A 375 -21.14 90.43 -32.49
C GLN A 375 -20.96 89.06 -31.83
N PHE A 376 -20.34 88.12 -32.52
CA PHE A 376 -20.00 86.80 -31.97
C PHE A 376 -19.01 86.90 -30.81
N LYS A 377 -17.96 87.72 -30.96
CA LYS A 377 -16.99 88.01 -29.88
C LYS A 377 -17.69 88.53 -28.63
N LEU A 378 -18.52 89.57 -28.76
CA LEU A 378 -19.24 90.19 -27.64
C LEU A 378 -20.18 89.18 -26.96
N ALA A 379 -20.85 88.32 -27.73
CA ALA A 379 -21.71 87.27 -27.20
C ALA A 379 -20.91 86.25 -26.37
N ILE A 380 -19.69 85.88 -26.78
CA ILE A 380 -18.85 84.98 -26.00
C ILE A 380 -18.25 85.67 -24.77
N GLU A 381 -17.77 86.90 -24.90
CA GLU A 381 -17.23 87.69 -23.78
C GLU A 381 -18.28 87.88 -22.68
N SER A 382 -19.55 88.05 -23.06
CA SER A 382 -20.67 88.12 -22.10
C SER A 382 -20.86 86.82 -21.31
N LYS A 383 -20.57 85.66 -21.91
CA LYS A 383 -20.67 84.34 -21.27
C LYS A 383 -19.40 83.96 -20.50
N ASN A 384 -18.22 84.38 -20.97
CA ASN A 384 -16.91 84.04 -20.42
C ASN A 384 -15.98 85.25 -20.38
N GLN A 385 -15.85 85.90 -19.21
CA GLN A 385 -15.03 87.10 -19.02
C GLN A 385 -13.51 86.89 -19.23
N ARG A 386 -13.03 85.63 -19.20
CA ARG A 386 -11.61 85.30 -19.45
C ARG A 386 -11.27 85.11 -20.93
N PHE A 387 -12.28 85.02 -21.80
CA PHE A 387 -12.06 84.82 -23.23
C PHE A 387 -11.93 86.18 -23.91
N CYS A 388 -10.82 86.41 -24.62
CA CYS A 388 -10.62 87.61 -25.44
C CYS A 388 -9.92 87.20 -26.73
N LEU A 389 -10.44 87.66 -27.87
CA LEU A 389 -9.78 87.46 -29.16
C LEU A 389 -8.53 88.34 -29.25
N PRO A 390 -7.42 87.84 -29.82
CA PRO A 390 -6.15 88.58 -29.86
C PRO A 390 -6.22 89.86 -30.72
N TYR A 391 -7.07 89.86 -31.75
CA TYR A 391 -7.26 91.01 -32.64
C TYR A 391 -8.47 91.84 -32.21
N LYS A 392 -8.27 93.16 -32.05
CA LYS A 392 -9.34 94.09 -31.71
C LYS A 392 -9.99 94.64 -32.98
N MET A 393 -11.31 94.54 -33.07
CA MET A 393 -12.12 95.08 -34.15
C MET A 393 -12.79 96.37 -33.63
N ASN A 394 -12.55 97.49 -34.30
CA ASN A 394 -13.05 98.79 -33.84
C ASN A 394 -14.51 99.01 -34.25
N GLU A 395 -15.40 99.27 -33.30
CA GLU A 395 -16.81 99.59 -33.57
C GLU A 395 -17.02 100.95 -34.25
N LYS A 396 -16.10 101.90 -33.99
CA LYS A 396 -16.19 103.29 -34.50
C LYS A 396 -15.70 103.45 -35.93
N GLN A 397 -14.78 102.60 -36.39
CA GLN A 397 -14.27 102.57 -37.76
C GLN A 397 -14.50 101.17 -38.34
N LYS A 398 -15.61 101.03 -39.06
CA LYS A 398 -16.01 99.77 -39.70
C LYS A 398 -14.91 99.33 -40.69
N GLY A 399 -14.52 98.06 -40.62
CA GLY A 399 -13.50 97.48 -41.51
C GLY A 399 -12.05 97.64 -41.06
N VAL A 400 -11.80 98.01 -39.78
CA VAL A 400 -10.43 98.13 -39.24
C VAL A 400 -10.15 97.05 -38.19
N ILE A 401 -9.09 96.26 -38.43
CA ILE A 401 -8.57 95.26 -37.50
C ILE A 401 -7.28 95.78 -36.91
N THR A 402 -7.12 95.69 -35.59
CA THR A 402 -5.90 96.14 -34.90
C THR A 402 -5.21 94.98 -34.21
N ASP A 403 -3.90 94.88 -34.45
CA ASP A 403 -3.04 93.90 -33.81
C ASP A 403 -2.67 94.32 -32.38
N SER A 404 -2.18 93.37 -31.59
CA SER A 404 -1.65 93.55 -30.24
C SER A 404 -0.53 94.60 -30.18
N ASN A 405 0.22 94.75 -31.29
CA ASN A 405 1.30 95.71 -31.45
C ASN A 405 0.82 97.10 -31.94
N GLY A 406 -0.49 97.31 -32.13
CA GLY A 406 -1.07 98.58 -32.55
C GLY A 406 -1.10 98.83 -34.06
N HIS A 407 -0.67 97.87 -34.89
CA HIS A 407 -0.80 97.95 -36.35
C HIS A 407 -2.28 97.86 -36.76
N GLN A 408 -2.70 98.75 -37.67
CA GLN A 408 -4.07 98.80 -38.19
C GLN A 408 -4.12 98.23 -39.60
N PHE A 409 -5.03 97.30 -39.83
CA PHE A 409 -5.31 96.69 -41.13
C PHE A 409 -6.71 97.11 -41.58
N HIS A 410 -6.82 97.58 -42.82
CA HIS A 410 -8.05 98.03 -43.43
C HIS A 410 -8.55 96.98 -44.42
N VAL A 411 -9.85 96.68 -44.34
CA VAL A 411 -10.59 95.76 -45.23
C VAL A 411 -10.91 96.43 -46.56
#